data_AF-A0A1G4AGX1-F1
#
_entry.id   AF-A0A1G4AGX1-F1
#
_cell.length_a   1.000
_cell.length_b   1.000
_cell.length_c   1.000
_cell.angle_alpha   90.00
_cell.angle_beta   90.00
_cell.angle_gamma   90.00
#
_symmetry.space_group_name_H-M   'P 1'
#
loop_
_entity.id
_entity.type
_entity.pdbx_description
1 polymer ?
#
loop_
_entity_poly.entity_id
_entity_poly.type
_entity_poly.pdbx_seq_one_letter_code
_entity_poly.pdbx_strand_id
1 'polypeptide(L)'
;MIYNYGGAATGLVQGRLQVNYVANVIRPGPDSRARTPISVGSPSEMLFFIRENVFEGNEMQTKDNALFFNVVENKQGQRMVRTVDEPFPAPAVRTIPARDAVELVLATVGASRPVRDAVDERLVGHVRTRGGRIINSQAEVGGWPELKPGPAPADADNDGMPDEWEAGYGLDPRAASDAAADADQDGYTNIEEYLNGTNPKQYIDYRAVADRALAIGPTS
;
A
#
# COMPACT_ATOMS: atom_id res chain seq x y z
N MET A 1 -1.59 -1.51 -8.07
CA MET A 1 -2.93 -1.83 -8.62
C MET A 1 -3.91 -0.77 -8.15
N ILE A 2 -4.85 -0.36 -9.01
CA ILE A 2 -5.95 0.56 -8.70
C ILE A 2 -7.26 -0.19 -9.00
N TYR A 3 -8.18 -0.25 -8.04
CA TYR A 3 -9.44 -1.00 -8.13
C TYR A 3 -10.64 -0.15 -7.75
N ASN A 4 -11.77 -0.38 -8.42
CA ASN A 4 -13.07 0.23 -8.13
C ASN A 4 -13.00 1.76 -7.91
N TYR A 5 -12.21 2.43 -8.74
CA TYR A 5 -12.10 3.88 -8.74
C TYR A 5 -13.43 4.50 -9.14
N GLY A 6 -13.79 5.64 -8.59
CA GLY A 6 -15.06 6.31 -8.86
C GLY A 6 -14.85 7.68 -9.49
N GLY A 7 -14.76 8.71 -8.64
CA GLY A 7 -14.58 10.11 -9.04
C GLY A 7 -13.12 10.54 -9.16
N ALA A 8 -12.92 11.78 -9.64
CA ALA A 8 -11.62 12.43 -9.61
C ALA A 8 -11.28 12.84 -8.17
N ALA A 9 -10.07 12.51 -7.73
CA ALA A 9 -9.51 13.00 -6.48
C ALA A 9 -8.13 13.60 -6.78
N THR A 10 -7.76 14.61 -6.00
CA THR A 10 -6.57 15.47 -6.10
C THR A 10 -6.72 16.71 -7.00
N GLY A 11 -6.17 17.82 -6.49
CA GLY A 11 -6.00 19.07 -7.23
C GLY A 11 -4.55 19.53 -7.04
N LEU A 12 -3.85 19.73 -8.15
CA LEU A 12 -2.61 20.51 -8.16
C LEU A 12 -3.01 21.97 -8.25
N VAL A 13 -2.54 22.77 -7.30
CA VAL A 13 -2.94 24.18 -7.23
C VAL A 13 -2.09 25.01 -8.19
N GLN A 14 -0.78 24.72 -8.30
CA GLN A 14 0.18 25.39 -9.22
C GLN A 14 1.43 24.50 -9.44
N GLY A 15 2.09 24.57 -10.60
CA GLY A 15 3.42 23.99 -10.85
C GLY A 15 3.54 22.98 -12.00
N ARG A 16 4.72 22.38 -12.11
CA ARG A 16 5.04 21.28 -13.05
C ARG A 16 5.03 19.95 -12.29
N LEU A 17 4.23 18.99 -12.77
CA LEU A 17 4.20 17.63 -12.24
C LEU A 17 5.03 16.71 -13.13
N GLN A 18 5.91 15.91 -12.53
CA GLN A 18 6.67 14.85 -13.19
C GLN A 18 6.37 13.52 -12.51
N VAL A 19 5.94 12.51 -13.27
CA VAL A 19 5.54 11.20 -12.72
C VAL A 19 6.15 10.08 -13.56
N ASN A 20 6.78 9.12 -12.88
CA ASN A 20 7.06 7.79 -13.44
C ASN A 20 5.88 6.88 -13.10
N TYR A 21 5.04 6.56 -14.09
CA TYR A 21 3.85 5.72 -13.92
C TYR A 21 4.05 4.39 -14.67
N VAL A 22 4.62 3.41 -13.98
CA VAL A 22 5.13 2.18 -14.61
C VAL A 22 4.48 0.94 -14.00
N ALA A 23 4.09 -0.01 -14.85
CA ALA A 23 3.66 -1.35 -14.48
C ALA A 23 2.46 -1.42 -13.50
N ASN A 24 1.50 -0.51 -13.64
CA ASN A 24 0.26 -0.52 -12.85
C ASN A 24 -0.85 -1.31 -13.54
N VAL A 25 -1.73 -1.93 -12.74
CA VAL A 25 -3.01 -2.46 -13.21
C VAL A 25 -4.13 -1.54 -12.75
N ILE A 26 -4.92 -1.06 -13.70
CA ILE A 26 -6.19 -0.40 -13.48
C ILE A 26 -7.31 -1.41 -13.73
N ARG A 27 -8.04 -1.75 -12.68
CA ARG A 27 -9.14 -2.70 -12.70
C ARG A 27 -10.46 -1.98 -12.40
N PRO A 28 -11.38 -1.85 -13.38
CA PRO A 28 -12.73 -1.39 -13.10
C PRO A 28 -13.44 -2.28 -12.07
N GLY A 29 -14.16 -1.64 -11.16
CA GLY A 29 -15.14 -2.28 -10.27
C GLY A 29 -16.55 -1.72 -10.46
N PRO A 30 -17.52 -2.09 -9.61
CA PRO A 30 -18.92 -1.68 -9.72
C PRO A 30 -19.17 -0.16 -9.80
N ASP A 31 -18.32 0.65 -9.17
CA ASP A 31 -18.41 2.12 -9.15
C ASP A 31 -17.55 2.80 -10.21
N SER A 32 -16.79 2.04 -10.99
CA SER A 32 -15.94 2.59 -12.04
C SER A 32 -16.74 3.10 -13.23
N ARG A 33 -16.79 4.43 -13.34
CA ARG A 33 -17.47 5.14 -14.44
C ARG A 33 -16.52 5.88 -15.38
N ALA A 34 -15.26 6.08 -15.00
CA ALA A 34 -14.32 6.87 -15.80
C ALA A 34 -13.89 6.11 -17.08
N ARG A 35 -13.88 6.84 -18.20
CA ARG A 35 -13.45 6.32 -19.52
C ARG A 35 -11.93 6.27 -19.66
N THR A 36 -11.24 7.13 -18.92
CA THR A 36 -9.78 7.19 -18.84
C THR A 36 -9.39 7.03 -17.37
N PRO A 37 -8.28 6.32 -17.06
CA PRO A 37 -7.85 6.09 -15.69
C PRO A 37 -7.29 7.35 -15.02
N ILE A 38 -6.78 8.31 -15.80
CA ILE A 38 -6.24 9.57 -15.29
C ILE A 38 -7.09 10.71 -15.83
N SER A 39 -7.66 11.49 -14.91
CA SER A 39 -8.46 12.67 -15.23
C SER A 39 -7.79 13.92 -14.69
N VAL A 40 -7.49 14.86 -15.57
CA VAL A 40 -6.90 16.17 -15.27
C VAL A 40 -8.01 17.22 -15.33
N GLY A 41 -8.20 17.94 -14.22
CA GLY A 41 -9.30 18.89 -14.04
C GLY A 41 -8.95 20.35 -14.35
N SER A 42 -7.67 20.73 -14.17
CA SER A 42 -7.21 22.10 -14.39
C SER A 42 -5.97 22.13 -15.27
N PRO A 43 -5.83 23.17 -16.10
CA PRO A 43 -4.60 23.45 -16.81
C PRO A 43 -3.34 23.47 -15.92
N SER A 44 -2.46 22.47 -16.03
CA SER A 44 -1.13 22.47 -15.40
C SER A 44 -0.14 21.67 -16.25
N GLU A 45 1.15 22.01 -16.22
CA GLU A 45 2.15 21.29 -16.99
C GLU A 45 2.41 19.92 -16.34
N MET A 46 1.98 18.84 -16.99
CA MET A 46 2.14 17.49 -16.48
C MET A 46 2.93 16.63 -17.46
N LEU A 47 4.01 16.04 -16.98
CA LEU A 47 4.86 15.16 -17.75
C LEU A 47 4.89 13.76 -17.13
N PHE A 48 4.64 12.76 -17.96
CA PHE A 48 4.59 11.37 -17.54
C PHE A 48 5.59 10.53 -18.32
N PHE A 49 6.48 9.84 -17.62
CA PHE A 49 7.07 8.62 -18.17
C PHE A 49 6.08 7.50 -17.86
N ILE A 50 5.43 6.95 -18.88
CA ILE A 50 4.33 5.99 -18.72
C ILE A 50 4.55 4.74 -19.56
N ARG A 51 4.68 3.58 -18.91
CA ARG A 51 4.98 2.30 -19.57
C ARG A 51 4.36 1.11 -18.84
N GLU A 52 4.05 0.05 -19.60
CA GLU A 52 3.62 -1.26 -19.10
C GLU A 52 2.39 -1.27 -18.19
N ASN A 53 1.55 -0.24 -18.23
CA ASN A 53 0.32 -0.24 -17.46
C ASN A 53 -0.79 -0.98 -18.21
N VAL A 54 -1.58 -1.74 -17.47
CA VAL A 54 -2.72 -2.50 -17.99
C VAL A 54 -4.01 -1.86 -17.52
N PHE A 55 -4.87 -1.49 -18.46
CA PHE A 55 -6.24 -1.09 -18.17
C PHE A 55 -7.18 -2.22 -18.56
N GLU A 56 -7.62 -2.98 -17.56
CA GLU A 56 -8.43 -4.17 -17.79
C GLU A 56 -9.75 -3.85 -18.48
N GLY A 57 -10.08 -4.60 -19.53
CA GLY A 57 -11.24 -4.34 -20.38
C GLY A 57 -11.02 -3.23 -21.43
N ASN A 58 -9.84 -2.62 -21.49
CA ASN A 58 -9.51 -1.58 -22.46
C ASN A 58 -8.17 -1.87 -23.16
N GLU A 59 -8.23 -2.69 -24.22
CA GLU A 59 -7.03 -3.07 -24.98
C GLU A 59 -6.34 -1.90 -25.65
N MET A 60 -7.11 -0.92 -26.14
CA MET A 60 -6.57 0.25 -26.83
C MET A 60 -5.66 1.04 -25.89
N GLN A 61 -6.16 1.39 -24.71
CA GLN A 61 -5.38 2.14 -23.72
C GLN A 61 -4.27 1.27 -23.09
N THR A 62 -4.45 -0.04 -23.00
CA THR A 62 -3.38 -0.96 -22.57
C THR A 62 -2.23 -1.01 -23.56
N LYS A 63 -2.51 -1.00 -24.87
CA LYS A 63 -1.49 -0.96 -25.93
C LYS A 63 -0.80 0.39 -26.03
N ASP A 64 -1.56 1.47 -25.82
CA ASP A 64 -1.05 2.83 -25.81
C ASP A 64 -1.46 3.57 -24.53
N ASN A 65 -0.57 3.56 -23.53
CA ASN A 65 -0.81 4.25 -22.27
C ASN A 65 -0.85 5.78 -22.43
N ALA A 66 -0.43 6.39 -23.55
CA ALA A 66 -0.58 7.84 -23.76
C ALA A 66 -2.06 8.27 -23.87
N LEU A 67 -2.96 7.30 -24.04
CA LEU A 67 -4.42 7.45 -24.04
C LEU A 67 -5.04 7.34 -22.64
N PHE A 68 -4.25 7.17 -21.58
CA PHE A 68 -4.73 7.10 -20.19
C PHE A 68 -5.29 8.41 -19.65
N PHE A 69 -5.05 9.51 -20.36
CA PHE A 69 -5.42 10.85 -19.95
C PHE A 69 -6.63 11.33 -20.74
N ASN A 70 -7.56 12.01 -20.08
CA ASN A 70 -8.49 12.88 -20.77
C ASN A 70 -7.71 14.00 -21.51
N VAL A 71 -8.29 14.50 -22.60
CA VAL A 71 -7.71 15.62 -23.34
C VAL A 71 -7.95 16.91 -22.55
N VAL A 72 -6.86 17.62 -22.22
CA VAL A 72 -6.88 18.93 -21.56
C VAL A 72 -5.88 19.84 -22.26
N GLU A 73 -6.37 21.02 -22.64
CA GLU A 73 -5.60 22.05 -23.35
C GLU A 73 -5.62 23.38 -22.60
N ASN A 74 -4.56 24.18 -22.74
CA ASN A 74 -4.54 25.56 -22.24
C ASN A 74 -5.31 26.52 -23.17
N LYS A 75 -5.38 27.81 -22.82
CA LYS A 75 -6.03 28.85 -23.64
C LYS A 75 -5.41 29.00 -25.03
N GLN A 76 -4.21 28.46 -25.25
CA GLN A 76 -3.48 28.46 -26.50
C GLN A 76 -3.64 27.15 -27.29
N GLY A 77 -4.50 26.22 -26.85
CA GLY A 77 -4.75 24.93 -27.52
C GLY A 77 -3.63 23.91 -27.32
N GLN A 78 -2.72 24.13 -26.38
CA GLN A 78 -1.61 23.20 -26.15
C GLN A 78 -2.01 22.10 -25.17
N ARG A 79 -1.79 20.84 -25.56
CA ARG A 79 -2.01 19.69 -24.67
C ARG A 79 -1.13 19.81 -23.43
N MET A 80 -1.77 19.69 -22.27
CA MET A 80 -1.15 19.97 -20.98
C MET A 80 -0.53 18.74 -20.32
N VAL A 81 -1.03 17.57 -20.71
CA VAL A 81 -0.42 16.29 -20.36
C VAL A 81 0.42 15.81 -21.54
N ARG A 82 1.71 15.61 -21.29
CA ARG A 82 2.64 15.06 -22.28
C ARG A 82 3.33 13.83 -21.71
N THR A 83 3.63 12.89 -22.58
CA THR A 83 4.47 11.75 -22.24
C THR A 83 5.91 12.04 -22.64
N VAL A 84 6.87 11.48 -21.90
CA VAL A 84 8.30 11.51 -22.21
C VAL A 84 8.81 10.09 -22.39
N ASP A 85 9.90 9.94 -23.15
CA ASP A 85 10.46 8.62 -23.47
C ASP A 85 11.39 8.08 -22.39
N GLU A 86 11.93 8.94 -21.54
CA GLU A 86 12.88 8.59 -20.47
C GLU A 86 12.28 8.84 -19.08
N PRO A 87 12.57 7.98 -18.09
CA PRO A 87 12.10 8.18 -16.71
C PRO A 87 12.73 9.40 -16.06
N PHE A 88 11.98 10.05 -15.18
CA PHE A 88 12.49 11.09 -14.30
C PHE A 88 13.38 10.49 -13.20
N PRO A 89 14.33 11.24 -12.64
CA PRO A 89 15.12 10.79 -11.49
C PRO A 89 14.21 10.41 -10.31
N ALA A 90 14.37 9.18 -9.83
CA ALA A 90 13.67 8.64 -8.67
C ALA A 90 14.59 7.61 -7.98
N PRO A 91 14.38 7.30 -6.69
CA PRO A 91 15.02 6.16 -6.06
C PRO A 91 14.79 4.88 -6.86
N ALA A 92 15.77 3.97 -6.85
CA ALA A 92 15.62 2.67 -7.49
C ALA A 92 14.43 1.93 -6.88
N VAL A 93 13.49 1.51 -7.71
CA VAL A 93 12.35 0.70 -7.32
C VAL A 93 12.35 -0.57 -8.14
N ARG A 94 12.05 -1.70 -7.49
CA ARG A 94 11.84 -2.95 -8.22
C ARG A 94 10.43 -2.95 -8.79
N THR A 95 10.32 -3.11 -10.10
CA THR A 95 9.04 -3.32 -10.78
C THR A 95 8.84 -4.81 -11.05
N ILE A 96 7.57 -5.20 -11.16
CA ILE A 96 7.15 -6.49 -11.70
C ILE A 96 6.22 -6.21 -12.88
N PRO A 97 6.04 -7.15 -13.82
CA PRO A 97 5.08 -6.97 -14.90
C PRO A 97 3.70 -6.64 -14.33
N ALA A 98 3.00 -5.67 -14.93
CA ALA A 98 1.68 -5.26 -14.44
C ALA A 98 0.71 -6.45 -14.30
N ARG A 99 0.73 -7.39 -15.25
CA ARG A 99 -0.16 -8.56 -15.23
C ARG A 99 -0.03 -9.41 -13.96
N ASP A 100 1.15 -9.44 -13.36
CA ASP A 100 1.45 -10.21 -12.15
C ASP A 100 1.16 -9.40 -10.88
N ALA A 101 1.02 -8.08 -11.01
CA ALA A 101 0.86 -7.17 -9.88
C ALA A 101 -0.43 -7.40 -9.09
N VAL A 102 -1.48 -7.92 -9.72
CA VAL A 102 -2.75 -8.22 -9.02
C VAL A 102 -2.53 -9.30 -7.97
N GLU A 103 -1.97 -10.45 -8.35
CA GLU A 103 -1.82 -11.57 -7.44
C GLU A 103 -0.83 -11.26 -6.33
N LEU A 104 0.30 -10.61 -6.66
CA LEU A 104 1.26 -10.18 -5.64
C LEU A 104 0.62 -9.22 -4.64
N VAL A 105 -0.07 -8.17 -5.11
CA VAL A 105 -0.72 -7.20 -4.23
C VAL A 105 -1.78 -7.90 -3.37
N LEU A 106 -2.62 -8.76 -3.94
CA LEU A 106 -3.64 -9.47 -3.16
C LEU A 106 -3.05 -10.44 -2.13
N ALA A 107 -1.85 -10.96 -2.36
CA ALA A 107 -1.16 -11.80 -1.39
C ALA A 107 -0.53 -11.00 -0.23
N THR A 108 -0.06 -9.77 -0.48
CA THR A 108 0.81 -9.06 0.49
C THR A 108 0.24 -7.75 1.04
N VAL A 109 -0.77 -7.15 0.39
CA VAL A 109 -1.31 -5.83 0.78
C VAL A 109 -2.00 -5.86 2.13
N GLY A 110 -1.96 -4.70 2.82
CA GLY A 110 -2.63 -4.46 4.08
C GLY A 110 -1.83 -4.94 5.29
N ALA A 111 -2.46 -4.85 6.47
CA ALA A 111 -1.93 -5.38 7.72
C ALA A 111 -2.02 -6.91 7.71
N SER A 112 -1.19 -7.55 6.88
CA SER A 112 -1.30 -8.97 6.54
C SER A 112 -0.55 -9.91 7.50
N ARG A 113 0.12 -9.36 8.53
CA ARG A 113 0.86 -10.13 9.54
C ARG A 113 0.36 -9.79 10.96
N PRO A 114 0.27 -10.78 11.87
CA PRO A 114 0.47 -12.20 11.64
C PRO A 114 -0.67 -12.87 10.86
N VAL A 115 -1.88 -12.31 10.91
CA VAL A 115 -3.09 -12.81 10.21
C VAL A 115 -3.91 -11.61 9.74
N ARG A 116 -4.50 -11.72 8.55
CA ARG A 116 -5.47 -10.75 8.05
C ARG A 116 -6.72 -10.75 8.91
N ASP A 117 -7.27 -9.57 9.15
CA ASP A 117 -8.55 -9.47 9.83
C ASP A 117 -9.74 -9.63 8.85
N ALA A 118 -10.95 -9.65 9.40
CA ALA A 118 -12.17 -9.78 8.61
C ALA A 118 -12.37 -8.61 7.60
N VAL A 119 -11.79 -7.44 7.87
CA VAL A 119 -11.85 -6.29 6.96
C VAL A 119 -10.94 -6.52 5.77
N ASP A 120 -9.69 -6.95 5.99
CA ASP A 120 -8.74 -7.30 4.94
C ASP A 120 -9.27 -8.42 4.05
N GLU A 121 -9.78 -9.50 4.63
CA GLU A 121 -10.35 -10.64 3.89
C GLU A 121 -11.52 -10.19 3.00
N ARG A 122 -12.39 -9.35 3.54
CA ARG A 122 -13.51 -8.77 2.78
C ARG A 122 -13.02 -7.92 1.61
N LEU A 123 -12.05 -7.02 1.83
CA LEU A 123 -11.54 -6.14 0.79
C LEU A 123 -10.83 -6.93 -0.33
N VAL A 124 -10.01 -7.91 0.04
CA VAL A 124 -9.35 -8.82 -0.92
C VAL A 124 -10.40 -9.64 -1.69
N GLY A 125 -11.43 -10.12 -1.00
CA GLY A 125 -12.57 -10.81 -1.61
C GLY A 125 -13.31 -9.93 -2.62
N HIS A 126 -13.56 -8.66 -2.30
CA HIS A 126 -14.15 -7.70 -3.24
C HIS A 126 -13.28 -7.49 -4.48
N VAL A 127 -11.97 -7.35 -4.33
CA VAL A 127 -11.06 -7.14 -5.48
C VAL A 127 -11.00 -8.39 -6.37
N ARG A 128 -11.01 -9.59 -5.79
CA ARG A 128 -11.02 -10.87 -6.52
C ARG A 128 -12.32 -11.08 -7.30
N THR A 129 -13.45 -10.81 -6.65
CA THR A 129 -14.79 -11.02 -7.22
C THR A 129 -15.28 -9.84 -8.05
N ARG A 130 -14.48 -8.77 -8.16
CA ARG A 130 -14.88 -7.48 -8.74
C ARG A 130 -16.18 -6.92 -8.12
N GLY A 131 -16.33 -7.11 -6.82
CA GLY A 131 -17.45 -6.62 -6.02
C GLY A 131 -17.10 -5.41 -5.15
N GLY A 132 -17.96 -5.14 -4.16
CA GLY A 132 -17.81 -4.02 -3.23
C GLY A 132 -18.34 -2.70 -3.79
N ARG A 133 -18.22 -1.66 -2.96
CA ARG A 133 -18.58 -0.28 -3.31
C ARG A 133 -17.69 0.74 -2.59
N ILE A 134 -17.56 1.93 -3.14
CA ILE A 134 -17.02 3.11 -2.45
C ILE A 134 -18.02 3.51 -1.36
N ILE A 135 -17.52 3.65 -0.13
CA ILE A 135 -18.33 3.99 1.05
C ILE A 135 -18.09 5.44 1.46
N ASN A 136 -19.12 6.09 2.00
CA ASN A 136 -19.05 7.40 2.65
C ASN A 136 -19.10 7.27 4.17
N SER A 137 -19.40 6.09 4.70
CA SER A 137 -19.33 5.78 6.12
C SER A 137 -18.94 4.31 6.36
N GLN A 138 -18.17 4.07 7.43
CA GLN A 138 -17.91 2.74 7.95
C GLN A 138 -19.19 1.96 8.26
N ALA A 139 -20.30 2.63 8.59
CA ALA A 139 -21.58 2.00 8.87
C ALA A 139 -22.14 1.23 7.64
N GLU A 140 -21.76 1.63 6.42
CA GLU A 140 -22.19 0.97 5.19
C GLU A 140 -21.60 -0.44 5.01
N VAL A 141 -20.61 -0.79 5.84
CA VAL A 141 -19.89 -2.06 5.84
C VAL A 141 -19.79 -2.66 7.24
N GLY A 142 -20.72 -2.30 8.13
CA GLY A 142 -20.86 -2.93 9.46
C GLY A 142 -20.27 -2.13 10.62
N GLY A 143 -19.63 -0.99 10.38
CA GLY A 143 -19.09 -0.14 11.44
C GLY A 143 -17.68 -0.53 11.90
N TRP A 144 -17.23 0.12 12.96
CA TRP A 144 -16.02 -0.29 13.68
C TRP A 144 -16.32 -1.57 14.48
N PRO A 145 -15.37 -2.52 14.57
CA PRO A 145 -15.53 -3.67 15.44
C PRO A 145 -15.66 -3.21 16.90
N GLU A 146 -16.57 -3.85 17.64
CA GLU A 146 -16.64 -3.68 19.08
C GLU A 146 -15.49 -4.46 19.72
N LEU A 147 -14.49 -3.75 20.23
CA LEU A 147 -13.37 -4.37 20.95
C LEU A 147 -13.84 -4.73 22.36
N LYS A 148 -13.97 -6.03 22.64
CA LYS A 148 -14.25 -6.50 23.99
C LYS A 148 -12.97 -6.36 24.82
N PRO A 149 -12.95 -5.56 25.89
CA PRO A 149 -11.78 -5.47 26.74
C PRO A 149 -11.53 -6.83 27.40
N GLY A 150 -10.30 -7.33 27.26
CA GLY A 150 -9.80 -8.44 28.07
C GLY A 150 -9.27 -7.94 29.41
N PRO A 151 -9.03 -8.85 30.38
CA PRO A 151 -8.20 -8.50 31.53
C PRO A 151 -6.83 -8.07 31.02
N ALA A 152 -6.33 -6.93 31.51
CA ALA A 152 -4.96 -6.54 31.25
C ALA A 152 -4.02 -7.59 31.86
N PRO A 153 -3.00 -8.08 31.13
CA PRO A 153 -1.95 -8.90 31.70
C PRO A 153 -1.28 -8.21 32.90
N ALA A 154 -0.64 -8.99 33.77
CA ALA A 154 0.22 -8.42 34.79
C ALA A 154 1.45 -7.77 34.12
N ASP A 155 1.80 -6.59 34.60
CA ASP A 155 2.95 -5.77 34.20
C ASP A 155 3.48 -5.17 35.50
N ALA A 156 4.48 -5.82 36.09
CA ALA A 156 4.89 -5.58 37.46
C ALA A 156 5.74 -4.31 37.62
N ASP A 157 6.37 -3.81 36.55
CA ASP A 157 7.16 -2.58 36.55
C ASP A 157 6.50 -1.41 35.78
N ASN A 158 5.36 -1.66 35.12
CA ASN A 158 4.52 -0.71 34.41
C ASN A 158 5.21 -0.07 33.20
N ASP A 159 6.00 -0.84 32.47
CA ASP A 159 6.69 -0.38 31.26
C ASP A 159 5.90 -0.61 29.96
N GLY A 160 4.77 -1.32 30.04
CA GLY A 160 3.90 -1.64 28.92
C GLY A 160 4.13 -3.02 28.31
N MET A 161 5.05 -3.82 28.84
CA MET A 161 5.26 -5.23 28.47
C MET A 161 4.66 -6.17 29.54
N PRO A 162 3.97 -7.26 29.16
CA PRO A 162 3.46 -8.23 30.12
C PRO A 162 4.55 -9.12 30.75
N ASP A 163 4.43 -9.40 32.05
CA ASP A 163 5.35 -10.26 32.80
C ASP A 163 5.60 -11.63 32.12
N GLU A 164 4.53 -12.24 31.59
CA GLU A 164 4.60 -13.54 30.92
C GLU A 164 5.34 -13.47 29.58
N TRP A 165 5.19 -12.36 28.84
CA TRP A 165 5.87 -12.14 27.57
C TRP A 165 7.36 -11.91 27.80
N GLU A 166 7.70 -11.05 28.75
CA GLU A 166 9.07 -10.77 29.16
C GLU A 166 9.78 -12.04 29.63
N ALA A 167 9.16 -12.80 30.52
CA ALA A 167 9.71 -14.08 30.98
C ALA A 167 9.87 -15.08 29.83
N GLY A 168 8.96 -15.08 28.86
CA GLY A 168 9.03 -15.91 27.65
C GLY A 168 10.25 -15.61 26.77
N TYR A 169 10.72 -14.36 26.74
CA TYR A 169 11.91 -13.94 26.00
C TYR A 169 13.16 -13.75 26.88
N GLY A 170 13.08 -14.02 28.18
CA GLY A 170 14.21 -13.87 29.11
C GLY A 170 14.58 -12.41 29.38
N LEU A 171 13.57 -11.52 29.36
CA LEU A 171 13.61 -10.17 29.94
C LEU A 171 13.26 -10.22 31.43
N ASP A 172 13.42 -9.11 32.16
CA ASP A 172 13.15 -9.05 33.61
C ASP A 172 11.88 -8.26 33.89
N PRO A 173 10.75 -8.93 34.27
CA PRO A 173 9.44 -8.30 34.55
C PRO A 173 9.39 -7.24 35.66
N ARG A 174 10.54 -6.90 36.25
CA ARG A 174 10.66 -5.91 37.32
C ARG A 174 11.62 -4.78 36.95
N ALA A 175 12.09 -4.74 35.71
CA ALA A 175 13.17 -3.89 35.26
C ALA A 175 12.80 -3.01 34.05
N ALA A 176 11.77 -2.17 34.17
CA ALA A 176 11.24 -1.18 33.20
C ALA A 176 12.22 -0.46 32.25
N SER A 177 13.51 -0.41 32.60
CA SER A 177 14.57 0.02 31.70
C SER A 177 14.80 -0.89 30.49
N ASP A 178 14.44 -2.18 30.57
CA ASP A 178 14.67 -3.14 29.49
C ASP A 178 13.65 -3.03 28.36
N ALA A 179 12.43 -2.50 28.58
CA ALA A 179 11.53 -2.08 27.49
C ALA A 179 12.23 -1.23 26.43
N ALA A 180 13.07 -0.28 26.86
CA ALA A 180 13.80 0.64 25.98
C ALA A 180 15.12 0.06 25.46
N ALA A 181 15.49 -1.16 25.87
CA ALA A 181 16.68 -1.83 25.36
C ALA A 181 16.40 -2.51 24.02
N ASP A 182 17.42 -2.56 23.18
CA ASP A 182 17.46 -3.31 21.92
C ASP A 182 18.29 -4.57 22.18
N ALA A 183 17.62 -5.65 22.59
CA ALA A 183 18.28 -6.83 23.16
C ALA A 183 19.00 -7.69 22.10
N ASP A 184 18.61 -7.60 20.83
CA ASP A 184 19.27 -8.30 19.72
C ASP A 184 20.04 -7.37 18.76
N GLN A 185 19.99 -6.07 18.98
CA GLN A 185 20.74 -5.01 18.29
C GLN A 185 20.32 -4.79 16.84
N ASP A 186 19.06 -5.04 16.51
CA ASP A 186 18.53 -4.91 15.16
C ASP A 186 17.90 -3.53 14.86
N GLY A 187 17.80 -2.69 15.88
CA GLY A 187 17.33 -1.31 15.80
C GLY A 187 15.91 -1.09 16.33
N TYR A 188 15.23 -2.13 16.82
CA TYR A 188 13.96 -2.03 17.52
C TYR A 188 14.13 -2.29 19.03
N THR A 189 13.44 -1.51 19.84
CA THR A 189 13.39 -1.73 21.29
C THR A 189 12.46 -2.89 21.66
N ASN A 190 12.67 -3.52 22.82
CA ASN A 190 11.85 -4.65 23.27
C ASN A 190 10.35 -4.31 23.32
N ILE A 191 9.98 -3.08 23.71
CA ILE A 191 8.59 -2.63 23.70
C ILE A 191 8.03 -2.49 22.27
N GLU A 192 8.82 -2.03 21.31
CA GLU A 192 8.41 -1.97 19.91
C GLU A 192 8.25 -3.38 19.34
N GLU A 193 9.13 -4.30 19.70
CA GLU A 193 9.03 -5.72 19.35
C GLU A 193 7.75 -6.35 19.91
N TYR A 194 7.41 -6.09 21.18
CA TYR A 194 6.16 -6.53 21.79
C TYR A 194 4.94 -5.99 21.04
N LEU A 195 4.89 -4.68 20.78
CA LEU A 195 3.77 -4.03 20.09
C LEU A 195 3.60 -4.51 18.65
N ASN A 196 4.69 -4.90 17.98
CA ASN A 196 4.66 -5.44 16.62
C ASN A 196 4.52 -6.97 16.57
N GLY A 197 4.55 -7.65 17.72
CA GLY A 197 4.49 -9.11 17.82
C GLY A 197 5.70 -9.80 17.17
N THR A 198 6.86 -9.14 17.19
CA THR A 198 8.14 -9.65 16.71
C THR A 198 8.98 -10.17 17.89
N ASN A 199 10.19 -10.69 17.61
CA ASN A 199 10.96 -11.43 18.60
C ASN A 199 12.16 -10.58 19.06
N PRO A 200 12.18 -10.10 20.32
CA PRO A 200 13.22 -9.20 20.84
C PRO A 200 14.60 -9.87 21.01
N LYS A 201 14.72 -11.16 20.71
CA LYS A 201 15.96 -11.94 20.79
C LYS A 201 16.44 -12.43 19.42
N GLN A 202 15.78 -12.02 18.34
CA GLN A 202 16.09 -12.47 17.00
C GLN A 202 16.44 -11.28 16.12
N TYR A 203 17.75 -11.07 15.96
CA TYR A 203 18.25 -10.06 15.03
C TYR A 203 17.66 -10.20 13.63
N ILE A 204 16.97 -9.16 13.17
CA ILE A 204 16.48 -9.06 11.80
C ILE A 204 17.21 -7.93 11.07
N ASP A 205 17.93 -8.27 10.00
CA ASP A 205 18.38 -7.24 9.05
C ASP A 205 17.19 -6.77 8.20
N TYR A 206 16.47 -5.77 8.71
CA TYR A 206 15.29 -5.22 8.04
C TYR A 206 15.60 -4.60 6.66
N ARG A 207 16.87 -4.25 6.38
CA ARG A 207 17.29 -3.81 5.04
C ARG A 207 17.31 -5.00 4.08
N ALA A 208 17.79 -6.16 4.54
CA ALA A 208 17.80 -7.39 3.74
C ALA A 208 16.42 -8.08 3.65
N VAL A 209 15.53 -7.93 4.65
CA VAL A 209 14.16 -8.48 4.58
C VAL A 209 13.32 -7.76 3.53
N ALA A 210 13.50 -6.44 3.38
CA ALA A 210 12.92 -5.70 2.26
C ALA A 210 13.32 -6.34 0.92
N ASP A 211 14.56 -6.80 0.78
CA ASP A 211 15.04 -7.50 -0.43
C ASP A 211 14.50 -8.94 -0.57
N ARG A 212 14.20 -9.64 0.53
CA ARG A 212 13.68 -11.02 0.51
C ARG A 212 12.16 -11.13 0.28
N ALA A 213 11.36 -10.21 0.81
CA ALA A 213 9.95 -10.09 0.42
C ALA A 213 9.81 -9.79 -1.10
N LEU A 214 10.85 -9.22 -1.70
CA LEU A 214 10.97 -9.02 -3.14
C LEU A 214 11.40 -10.30 -3.90
N ALA A 215 11.96 -11.33 -3.27
CA ALA A 215 12.42 -12.55 -3.95
C ALA A 215 11.31 -13.57 -4.27
N ILE A 216 10.09 -13.38 -3.76
CA ILE A 216 8.93 -14.25 -4.01
C ILE A 216 8.25 -13.87 -5.34
N GLY A 217 9.01 -13.91 -6.44
CA GLY A 217 8.45 -13.98 -7.79
C GLY A 217 8.17 -15.43 -8.18
N PRO A 218 7.26 -15.71 -9.12
CA PRO A 218 6.97 -17.08 -9.52
C PRO A 218 8.26 -17.74 -10.04
N THR A 219 8.60 -18.88 -9.45
CA THR A 219 9.56 -19.79 -10.05
C THR A 219 8.93 -20.34 -11.33
N SER A 220 9.75 -20.34 -12.39
CA SER A 220 9.45 -20.71 -13.78
C SER A 220 8.56 -21.93 -13.97
#